data_AF-A0A135LRW7-F1
#
_entry.id   AF-A0A135LRW7-F1
#
_cell.length_a   1.000
_cell.length_b   1.000
_cell.length_c   1.000
_cell.angle_alpha   90.00
_cell.angle_beta   90.00
_cell.angle_gamma   90.00
#
_symmetry.space_group_name_H-M   'P 1'
#
loop_
_entity.id
_entity.type
_entity.pdbx_description
1 polymer ?
#
loop_
_entity_poly.entity_id
_entity_poly.type
_entity_poly.pdbx_seq_one_letter_code
_entity_poly.pdbx_strand_id
1 'polypeptide(L)'
;MSRSLLSESLQFPRLARFLPITPIATKFLQPVSISLNIPSLLSDLWDSVLRAVPKKKTSHMKKRHRQMAGKALKDVKSLNRCPGCGQIKRAHLLCPTCVKDIKESWRTLDMA
;
A
#
# COMPACT_ATOMS: atom_id res chain seq x y z
N MET A 1 -36.42 -32.82 -3.34
CA MET A 1 -37.32 -31.87 -4.01
C MET A 1 -37.38 -30.64 -3.10
N SER A 2 -36.89 -29.44 -3.38
CA SER A 2 -36.35 -28.76 -4.55
C SER A 2 -35.48 -27.63 -3.94
N ARG A 3 -34.22 -27.41 -4.35
CA ARG A 3 -33.84 -26.41 -5.37
C ARG A 3 -34.70 -25.16 -5.24
N SER A 4 -34.22 -23.96 -4.91
CA SER A 4 -32.94 -23.31 -5.26
C SER A 4 -33.14 -21.84 -4.94
N LEU A 5 -32.20 -21.12 -4.31
CA LEU A 5 -32.10 -19.65 -4.47
C LEU A 5 -30.65 -19.16 -4.27
N LEU A 6 -30.13 -18.66 -5.40
CA LEU A 6 -29.18 -17.56 -5.56
C LEU A 6 -27.70 -17.82 -5.23
N SER A 7 -26.98 -18.31 -6.24
CA SER A 7 -25.54 -18.10 -6.38
C SER A 7 -25.29 -16.69 -6.93
N GLU A 8 -24.72 -15.81 -6.11
CA GLU A 8 -24.14 -14.55 -6.58
C GLU A 8 -22.68 -14.81 -6.97
N SER A 9 -22.45 -15.00 -8.26
CA SER A 9 -21.12 -15.11 -8.87
C SER A 9 -20.46 -13.74 -8.90
N LEU A 10 -19.54 -13.50 -7.95
CA LEU A 10 -18.63 -12.36 -8.02
C LEU A 10 -17.70 -12.53 -9.25
N GLN A 11 -18.00 -11.77 -10.30
CA GLN A 11 -17.19 -11.65 -11.50
C GLN A 11 -15.88 -10.93 -11.17
N PHE A 12 -14.79 -11.68 -11.14
CA PHE A 12 -13.44 -11.14 -11.15
C PHE A 12 -13.18 -10.45 -12.51
N PRO A 13 -12.69 -9.20 -12.54
CA PRO A 13 -12.31 -8.58 -13.79
C PRO A 13 -11.06 -9.26 -14.34
N ARG A 14 -11.24 -9.96 -15.46
CA ARG A 14 -10.17 -10.56 -16.27
C ARG A 14 -9.47 -9.42 -17.01
N LEU A 15 -8.42 -8.87 -16.42
CA LEU A 15 -7.49 -7.94 -17.07
C LEU A 15 -6.71 -8.69 -18.17
N ALA A 16 -7.33 -8.83 -19.33
CA ALA A 16 -6.67 -9.27 -20.56
C ALA A 16 -6.39 -8.03 -21.42
N ARG A 17 -5.23 -7.41 -21.22
CA ARG A 17 -4.64 -6.52 -22.22
C ARG A 17 -3.57 -7.31 -22.97
N PHE A 18 -3.97 -7.86 -24.11
CA PHE A 18 -3.06 -8.34 -25.13
C PHE A 18 -2.53 -7.13 -25.91
N LEU A 19 -1.21 -6.93 -25.90
CA LEU A 19 -0.52 -6.06 -26.86
C LEU A 19 0.21 -6.97 -27.87
N PRO A 20 0.00 -6.79 -29.19
CA PRO A 20 0.74 -7.54 -30.19
C PRO A 20 2.13 -6.92 -30.36
N ILE A 21 3.16 -7.71 -30.08
CA ILE A 21 4.57 -7.34 -30.29
C ILE A 21 4.95 -7.77 -31.71
N THR A 22 5.28 -6.81 -32.57
CA THR A 22 5.86 -7.06 -33.89
C THR A 22 7.36 -7.36 -33.74
N PRO A 23 7.91 -8.39 -34.41
CA PRO A 23 9.35 -8.66 -34.34
C PRO A 23 10.11 -7.79 -35.36
N ILE A 24 10.77 -6.74 -34.86
CA ILE A 24 11.78 -6.01 -35.62
C ILE A 24 13.03 -6.88 -35.67
N ALA A 25 13.46 -7.19 -36.89
CA ALA A 25 14.65 -7.97 -37.20
C ALA A 25 15.90 -7.34 -36.56
N THR A 26 16.44 -7.99 -35.53
CA THR A 26 17.73 -7.65 -34.96
C THR A 26 18.80 -8.51 -35.64
N LYS A 27 19.52 -7.87 -36.55
CA LYS A 27 20.78 -8.39 -37.09
C LYS A 27 21.82 -8.44 -35.97
N PHE A 28 22.56 -9.55 -35.95
CA PHE A 28 23.91 -9.68 -35.40
C PHE A 28 24.16 -9.11 -34.00
N LEU A 29 23.91 -9.94 -32.99
CA LEU A 29 24.71 -9.95 -31.77
C LEU A 29 25.37 -11.33 -31.68
N GLN A 30 26.68 -11.34 -31.88
CA GLN A 30 27.53 -12.50 -31.63
C GLN A 30 27.35 -12.90 -30.16
N PRO A 31 27.14 -14.19 -29.82
CA PRO A 31 27.08 -14.61 -28.43
C PRO A 31 28.49 -14.48 -27.85
N VAL A 32 28.75 -13.37 -27.15
CA VAL A 32 29.82 -13.34 -26.16
C VAL A 32 29.43 -14.40 -25.13
N SER A 33 30.20 -15.48 -25.09
CA SER A 33 30.09 -16.50 -24.06
C SER A 33 30.51 -15.88 -22.73
N ILE A 34 29.56 -15.25 -22.06
CA ILE A 34 29.71 -14.88 -20.65
C ILE A 34 29.76 -16.20 -19.90
N SER A 35 30.97 -16.68 -19.60
CA SER A 35 31.17 -17.72 -18.60
C SER A 35 30.75 -17.12 -17.26
N LEU A 36 29.47 -17.26 -16.94
CA LEU A 36 28.95 -17.08 -15.60
C LEU A 36 29.60 -18.16 -14.74
N ASN A 37 30.81 -17.88 -14.25
CA ASN A 37 31.31 -18.51 -13.04
C ASN A 37 30.39 -18.01 -11.93
N ILE A 38 29.20 -18.61 -11.83
CA ILE A 38 28.23 -18.33 -10.79
C ILE A 38 28.93 -18.73 -9.50
N PRO A 39 29.33 -17.77 -8.64
CA PRO A 39 29.96 -18.12 -7.39
C PRO A 39 28.96 -18.97 -6.61
N SER A 40 29.42 -20.01 -5.91
CA SER A 40 28.59 -20.84 -5.02
C SER A 40 27.78 -20.04 -3.99
N LEU A 41 28.19 -18.80 -3.72
CA LEU A 41 27.43 -17.82 -2.94
C LEU A 41 26.06 -17.45 -3.56
N LEU A 42 25.93 -17.44 -4.88
CA LEU A 42 24.67 -17.07 -5.54
C LEU A 42 23.69 -18.25 -5.57
N SER A 43 24.18 -19.50 -5.72
CA SER A 43 23.33 -20.70 -5.63
C SER A 43 22.67 -20.86 -4.25
N ASP A 44 23.40 -20.53 -3.17
CA ASP A 44 22.84 -20.56 -1.82
C ASP A 44 21.78 -19.48 -1.60
N LEU A 45 21.95 -18.32 -2.23
CA LEU A 45 20.94 -17.25 -2.24
C LEU A 45 19.66 -17.72 -2.93
N TRP A 46 19.78 -18.44 -4.05
CA TRP A 46 18.63 -19.00 -4.79
C TRP A 46 17.92 -20.11 -4.01
N ASP A 47 18.63 -21.02 -3.35
CA ASP A 47 18.00 -22.04 -2.50
C ASP A 47 17.28 -21.40 -1.29
N SER A 48 17.89 -20.40 -0.65
CA SER A 48 17.27 -19.66 0.45
C SER A 48 15.96 -18.98 0.02
N VAL A 49 15.92 -18.35 -1.16
CA VAL A 49 14.72 -17.67 -1.66
C VAL A 49 13.62 -18.68 -2.01
N LEU A 50 13.96 -19.78 -2.70
CA LEU A 50 12.99 -20.83 -3.03
C LEU A 50 12.44 -21.53 -1.79
N ARG A 51 13.22 -21.61 -0.71
CA ARG A 51 12.87 -22.28 0.54
C ARG A 51 12.23 -21.35 1.58
N ALA A 52 12.23 -20.03 1.36
CA ALA A 52 11.62 -19.01 2.22
C ALA A 52 10.07 -18.94 2.13
N VAL A 53 9.41 -20.01 1.67
CA VAL A 53 7.95 -20.10 1.66
C VAL A 53 7.45 -20.57 3.03
N PRO A 54 6.41 -19.94 3.62
CA PRO A 54 5.82 -20.40 4.86
C PRO A 54 5.41 -21.87 4.78
N LYS A 55 6.05 -22.73 5.58
CA LYS A 55 5.81 -24.18 5.56
C LYS A 55 4.36 -24.56 5.88
N LYS A 56 3.67 -23.75 6.70
CA LYS A 56 2.32 -24.00 7.21
C LYS A 56 1.52 -22.70 7.36
N LYS A 57 0.19 -22.80 7.19
CA LYS A 57 -0.75 -21.71 7.44
C LYS A 57 -0.79 -21.38 8.94
N THR A 58 -0.82 -20.09 9.28
CA THR A 58 -0.94 -19.64 10.68
C THR A 58 -2.34 -19.93 11.23
N SER A 59 -2.44 -20.35 12.50
CA SER A 59 -3.74 -20.51 13.18
C SER A 59 -4.46 -19.17 13.38
N HIS A 60 -5.77 -19.23 13.56
CA HIS A 60 -6.60 -18.04 13.83
C HIS A 60 -6.10 -17.25 15.06
N MET A 61 -5.77 -17.97 16.14
CA MET A 61 -5.22 -17.39 17.37
C MET A 61 -3.92 -16.62 17.11
N LYS A 62 -2.93 -17.24 16.44
CA LYS A 62 -1.65 -16.60 16.12
C LYS A 62 -1.81 -15.38 15.22
N LYS A 63 -2.76 -15.42 14.28
CA LYS A 63 -3.11 -14.26 13.43
C LYS A 63 -3.70 -13.13 14.27
N ARG A 64 -4.68 -13.41 15.14
CA ARG A 64 -5.36 -12.41 15.98
C ARG A 64 -4.40 -11.75 16.98
N HIS A 65 -3.55 -12.53 17.67
CA HIS A 65 -2.57 -11.95 18.58
C HIS A 65 -1.58 -11.04 17.84
N ARG A 66 -1.09 -11.46 16.66
CA ARG A 66 -0.19 -10.61 15.86
C ARG A 66 -0.87 -9.33 15.38
N GLN A 67 -2.17 -9.35 15.08
CA GLN A 67 -2.89 -8.19 14.54
C GLN A 67 -3.42 -7.24 15.60
N MET A 68 -3.91 -7.76 16.74
CA MET A 68 -4.70 -6.99 17.71
C MET A 68 -3.97 -6.75 19.04
N ALA A 69 -3.00 -7.59 19.42
CA ALA A 69 -2.33 -7.41 20.70
C ALA A 69 -1.43 -6.16 20.64
N GLY A 70 -1.76 -5.12 21.42
CA GLY A 70 -0.97 -3.90 21.53
C GLY A 70 -0.96 -2.99 20.29
N LYS A 71 -1.77 -3.31 19.26
CA LYS A 71 -1.86 -2.56 18.00
C LYS A 71 -3.16 -1.76 17.85
N ALA A 72 -3.87 -1.56 18.95
CA ALA A 72 -5.07 -0.73 18.95
C ALA A 72 -4.72 0.73 18.63
N LEU A 73 -5.64 1.42 17.95
CA LEU A 73 -5.53 2.85 17.73
C LEU A 73 -5.60 3.56 19.09
N LYS A 74 -4.63 4.42 19.37
CA LYS A 74 -4.58 5.19 20.62
C LYS A 74 -5.49 6.39 20.52
N ASP A 75 -6.28 6.64 21.56
CA ASP A 75 -7.13 7.82 21.63
C ASP A 75 -6.30 9.10 21.77
N VAL A 76 -6.68 10.12 21.00
CA VAL A 76 -6.04 11.44 21.06
C VAL A 76 -6.68 12.25 22.18
N LYS A 77 -6.05 12.29 23.35
CA LYS A 77 -6.52 13.05 24.52
C LYS A 77 -6.17 14.54 24.49
N SER A 78 -5.26 14.94 23.60
CA SER A 78 -4.71 16.29 23.52
C SER A 78 -5.58 17.23 22.67
N LEU A 79 -6.87 17.34 22.99
CA LEU A 79 -7.84 18.17 22.25
C LEU A 79 -8.32 19.34 23.13
N ASN A 80 -8.13 20.56 22.65
CA ASN A 80 -8.53 21.80 23.33
C ASN A 80 -9.50 22.61 22.45
N ARG A 81 -10.23 23.55 23.04
CA ARG A 81 -11.07 24.50 22.29
C ARG A 81 -10.24 25.66 21.76
N CYS A 82 -10.54 26.13 20.56
CA CYS A 82 -9.91 27.30 19.97
C CYS A 82 -10.43 28.59 20.64
N PRO A 83 -9.57 29.52 21.06
CA PRO A 83 -10.01 30.78 21.67
C PRO A 83 -10.67 31.76 20.67
N GLY A 84 -10.41 31.61 19.36
CA GLY A 84 -11.02 32.46 18.33
C GLY A 84 -12.39 31.95 17.88
N CYS A 85 -12.44 30.74 17.30
CA CYS A 85 -13.65 30.18 16.69
C CYS A 85 -14.44 29.18 17.57
N GLY A 86 -13.94 28.81 18.75
CA GLY A 86 -14.58 27.82 19.64
C GLY A 86 -14.53 26.35 19.17
N GLN A 87 -14.04 26.06 17.97
CA GLN A 87 -13.93 24.69 17.47
C GLN A 87 -12.85 23.88 18.20
N ILE A 88 -12.98 22.55 18.17
CA ILE A 88 -11.97 21.64 18.73
C ILE A 88 -10.72 21.66 17.85
N LYS A 89 -9.57 21.85 18.48
CA LYS A 89 -8.26 21.75 17.86
C LYS A 89 -7.34 20.84 18.66
N ARG A 90 -6.21 20.43 18.06
CA ARG A 90 -5.15 19.74 18.80
C ARG A 90 -4.41 20.72 19.72
N ALA A 91 -3.99 20.26 20.89
CA ALA A 91 -3.14 21.01 21.79
C ALA A 91 -1.82 21.39 21.08
N HIS A 92 -1.30 22.59 21.37
CA HIS A 92 -0.08 23.16 20.79
C HIS A 92 -0.06 23.36 19.27
N LEU A 93 -1.17 23.09 18.57
CA LEU A 93 -1.33 23.42 17.15
C LEU A 93 -2.23 24.65 16.98
N LEU A 94 -1.97 25.40 15.91
CA LEU A 94 -2.88 26.43 15.44
C LEU A 94 -4.17 25.80 14.94
N CYS A 95 -5.27 26.56 15.03
CA CYS A 95 -6.57 26.09 14.60
C CYS A 95 -6.62 26.02 13.06
N PRO A 96 -6.97 24.87 12.46
CA PRO A 96 -6.97 24.74 11.01
C PRO A 96 -8.00 25.66 10.32
N THR A 97 -9.13 25.94 10.97
CA THR A 97 -10.16 26.83 10.41
C THR A 97 -9.74 28.28 10.47
N CYS A 98 -9.36 28.80 11.64
CA CYS A 98 -8.88 30.18 11.74
C CYS A 98 -7.68 30.47 10.81
N VAL A 99 -6.73 29.53 10.70
CA VAL A 99 -5.58 29.71 9.79
C VAL A 99 -6.02 29.74 8.32
N LYS A 100 -7.01 28.92 7.95
CA LYS A 100 -7.56 28.93 6.60
C LYS A 100 -8.23 30.27 6.28
N ASP A 101 -9.08 30.77 7.17
CA ASP A 101 -9.81 32.03 6.97
C ASP A 101 -8.85 33.23 6.88
N ILE A 102 -7.83 33.27 7.74
CA ILE A 102 -6.80 34.32 7.70
C ILE A 102 -6.00 34.23 6.39
N LYS A 103 -5.61 33.03 5.97
CA LYS A 103 -4.87 32.85 4.72
C LYS A 103 -5.68 33.27 3.49
N GLU A 104 -6.98 32.97 3.48
CA GLU A 104 -7.89 33.38 2.40
C GLU A 104 -8.07 34.90 2.38
N SER A 105 -8.26 35.54 3.53
CA SER A 105 -8.38 37.00 3.57
C SER A 105 -7.10 37.71 3.08
N TRP A 106 -5.92 37.23 3.49
CA TRP A 106 -4.65 37.80 3.02
C TRP A 106 -4.46 37.62 1.52
N ARG A 107 -4.81 36.44 0.99
CA ARG A 107 -4.76 36.18 -0.45
C ARG A 107 -5.67 37.14 -1.23
N THR A 108 -6.87 37.41 -0.72
CA THR A 108 -7.80 38.35 -1.36
C THR A 108 -7.25 39.77 -1.34
N LEU A 109 -6.60 40.18 -0.24
CA LEU A 109 -5.96 41.49 -0.13
C LEU A 109 -4.76 41.63 -1.08
N ASP A 110 -3.95 40.59 -1.26
CA ASP A 110 -2.81 40.61 -2.19
C ASP A 110 -3.23 40.64 -3.68
N MET A 111 -4.48 40.26 -3.97
CA MET A 111 -5.04 40.24 -5.33
C MET A 111 -5.87 41.49 -5.66
N ALA A 112 -6.07 42.39 -4.70
CA ALA A 112 -6.79 43.67 -4.85
C ALA A 112 -5.79 44.81 -5.06
#